data_AF-A0A941RXT3-F1
#
_entry.id   AF-A0A941RXT3-F1
#
_cell.length_a   1.000
_cell.length_b   1.000
_cell.length_c   1.000
_cell.angle_alpha   90.00
_cell.angle_beta   90.00
_cell.angle_gamma   90.00
#
_symmetry.space_group_name_H-M   'P 1'
#
loop_
_entity.id
_entity.type
_entity.pdbx_description
1 polymer ?
#
loop_
_entity_poly.entity_id
_entity_poly.type
_entity_poly.pdbx_seq_one_letter_code
_entity_poly.pdbx_strand_id
1 'polypeptide(L)'
;MKTHVTLLCCSLLFQSLHLHSAIGQERKSTVPDFTRGETIPRSATHDWNLGATGARGWMFADKLVMSSARQIRITEVQPQSPAAEELAVGDVILGVAGTMFAS
;
A
#
# COMPACT_ATOMS: atom_id res chain seq x y z
N MET A 1 -59.57 5.40 -27.50
CA MET A 1 -59.32 4.88 -28.86
C MET A 1 -58.94 6.04 -29.77
N LYS A 2 -57.79 5.91 -30.46
CA LYS A 2 -57.24 6.69 -31.61
C LYS A 2 -55.81 7.23 -31.38
N THR A 3 -54.87 6.28 -31.54
CA THR A 3 -53.62 6.33 -32.33
C THR A 3 -52.94 7.65 -32.70
N HIS A 4 -51.67 7.80 -32.27
CA HIS A 4 -50.51 8.31 -33.03
C HIS A 4 -49.25 7.64 -32.43
N VAL A 5 -48.85 6.42 -32.84
CA VAL A 5 -47.88 6.12 -33.92
C VAL A 5 -46.61 6.97 -33.86
N THR A 6 -45.65 6.49 -33.08
CA THR A 6 -44.23 6.28 -33.39
C THR A 6 -43.61 7.10 -34.53
N LEU A 7 -42.72 8.06 -34.20
CA LEU A 7 -41.55 8.45 -35.00
C LEU A 7 -40.78 9.58 -34.29
N LEU A 8 -39.75 9.24 -33.51
CA LEU A 8 -38.49 10.02 -33.51
C LEU A 8 -37.36 9.15 -32.93
N CYS A 9 -36.76 8.37 -33.83
CA CYS A 9 -35.39 7.91 -33.72
C CYS A 9 -34.45 9.13 -33.82
N CYS A 10 -33.23 9.03 -33.28
CA CYS A 10 -32.13 10.01 -33.34
C CYS A 10 -32.01 11.07 -32.23
N SER A 11 -31.74 10.62 -31.01
CA SER A 11 -30.82 11.37 -30.12
C SER A 11 -29.98 10.42 -29.26
N LEU A 12 -29.53 9.31 -29.86
CA LEU A 12 -28.27 8.71 -29.47
C LEU A 12 -27.17 9.43 -30.25
N LEU A 13 -26.02 9.59 -29.59
CA LEU A 13 -24.73 10.08 -30.09
C LEU A 13 -24.43 11.54 -29.74
N PHE A 14 -23.24 11.71 -29.17
CA PHE A 14 -22.59 12.95 -28.74
C PHE A 14 -23.02 13.47 -27.38
N GLN A 15 -22.40 12.93 -26.33
CA GLN A 15 -21.53 13.79 -25.51
C GLN A 15 -20.60 12.94 -24.63
N SER A 16 -19.32 13.03 -25.00
CA SER A 16 -18.19 12.97 -24.09
C SER A 16 -17.83 11.60 -23.49
N LEU A 17 -17.12 10.79 -24.27
CA LEU A 17 -16.03 10.00 -23.70
C LEU A 17 -15.06 10.99 -23.02
N HIS A 18 -15.23 11.22 -21.72
CA HIS A 18 -14.16 11.77 -20.91
C HIS A 18 -13.14 10.65 -20.70
N LEU A 19 -12.24 10.52 -21.67
CA LEU A 19 -10.97 9.84 -21.51
C LEU A 19 -10.19 10.63 -20.46
N HIS A 20 -10.43 10.34 -19.18
CA HIS A 20 -9.57 10.80 -18.11
C HIS A 20 -8.28 10.00 -18.22
N SER A 21 -7.36 10.51 -19.04
CA SER A 21 -5.95 10.19 -18.90
C SER A 21 -5.54 10.73 -17.53
N ALA A 22 -5.61 9.87 -16.51
CA ALA A 22 -4.90 10.10 -15.27
C ALA A 22 -3.41 9.97 -15.58
N ILE A 23 -2.81 11.08 -16.03
CA ILE A 23 -1.37 11.27 -16.00
C ILE A 23 -0.96 10.90 -14.57
N GLY A 24 -0.15 9.85 -14.45
CA GLY A 24 0.34 9.34 -13.18
C GLY A 24 1.04 10.45 -12.44
N GLN A 25 0.30 11.15 -11.57
CA GLN A 25 0.86 12.11 -10.65
C GLN A 25 1.79 11.28 -9.76
N GLU A 26 3.11 11.47 -9.89
CA GLU A 26 4.12 10.92 -8.97
C GLU A 26 3.69 11.41 -7.58
N ARG A 27 2.90 10.61 -6.87
CA ARG A 27 2.52 10.94 -5.51
C ARG A 27 3.81 10.82 -4.74
N LYS A 28 4.30 11.96 -4.24
CA LYS A 28 5.34 12.01 -3.20
C LYS A 28 4.92 10.99 -2.14
N SER A 29 5.59 9.85 -2.11
CA SER A 29 5.17 8.73 -1.28
C SER A 29 5.46 9.12 0.16
N THR A 30 4.40 9.41 0.90
CA THR A 30 4.53 9.75 2.32
C THR A 30 5.00 8.51 3.05
N VAL A 31 6.05 8.65 3.86
CA VAL A 31 6.51 7.58 4.76
C VAL A 31 5.43 7.39 5.82
N PRO A 32 4.80 6.20 5.92
CA PRO A 32 3.75 5.98 6.90
C PRO A 32 4.29 5.89 8.33
N ASP A 33 3.48 6.29 9.29
CA ASP A 33 3.73 6.11 10.72
C ASP A 33 2.79 5.06 11.32
N PHE A 34 3.30 3.83 11.43
CA PHE A 34 2.56 2.69 11.95
C PHE A 34 2.29 2.78 13.46
N THR A 35 3.05 3.59 14.20
CA THR A 35 2.77 3.84 15.64
C THR A 35 1.49 4.65 15.84
N ARG A 36 1.03 5.34 14.79
CA ARG A 36 -0.22 6.10 14.75
C ARG A 36 -1.37 5.34 14.09
N GLY A 37 -1.17 4.05 13.80
CA GLY A 37 -2.17 3.20 13.16
C GLY A 37 -2.31 3.43 11.65
N GLU A 38 -1.36 4.12 11.00
CA GLU A 38 -1.33 4.17 9.54
C GLU A 38 -1.09 2.78 8.96
N THR A 39 -1.45 2.57 7.69
CA THR A 39 -1.40 1.25 7.05
C THR A 39 -0.39 1.22 5.91
N ILE A 40 0.11 0.03 5.59
CA ILE A 40 0.93 -0.18 4.39
C ILE A 40 0.16 0.32 3.16
N PRO A 41 0.76 1.15 2.28
CA PRO A 41 0.10 1.63 1.07
C PRO A 41 -0.40 0.46 0.21
N ARG A 42 -1.64 0.53 -0.26
CA ARG A 42 -2.22 -0.55 -1.11
C ARG A 42 -1.46 -0.82 -2.40
N SER A 43 -0.69 0.16 -2.88
CA SER A 43 0.17 0.04 -4.07
C SER A 43 1.53 -0.60 -3.77
N ALA A 44 1.83 -0.91 -2.50
CA ALA A 44 3.07 -1.56 -2.15
C ALA A 44 3.08 -3.01 -2.62
N THR A 45 4.04 -3.33 -3.48
CA THR A 45 4.22 -4.66 -4.08
C THR A 45 5.39 -5.43 -3.47
N HIS A 46 6.19 -4.77 -2.64
CA HIS A 46 7.39 -5.33 -2.04
C HIS A 46 7.24 -5.39 -0.54
N ASP A 47 7.72 -6.51 -0.01
CA ASP A 47 7.80 -6.85 1.39
C ASP A 47 9.12 -7.61 1.59
N TRP A 48 9.74 -7.47 2.75
CA TRP A 48 11.12 -7.88 2.96
C TRP A 48 11.24 -9.03 3.96
N ASN A 49 12.13 -9.97 3.66
CA ASN A 49 12.52 -11.00 4.61
C ASN A 49 13.42 -10.37 5.69
N LEU A 50 13.11 -10.58 6.98
CA LEU A 50 13.86 -10.03 8.11
C LEU A 50 14.97 -10.97 8.60
N GLY A 51 15.61 -11.66 7.66
CA GLY A 51 16.72 -12.57 7.88
C GLY A 51 16.30 -13.91 8.49
N ALA A 52 17.18 -14.49 9.32
CA ALA A 52 16.97 -15.79 9.94
C ALA A 52 15.90 -15.80 11.05
N THR A 53 15.20 -14.68 11.27
CA THR A 53 14.15 -14.56 12.28
C THR A 53 12.90 -15.36 11.92
N GLY A 54 12.67 -15.63 10.63
CA GLY A 54 11.41 -16.20 10.13
C GLY A 54 10.24 -15.20 10.12
N ALA A 55 10.52 -13.91 10.29
CA ALA A 55 9.56 -12.84 10.10
C ALA A 55 9.73 -12.17 8.74
N ARG A 56 8.64 -11.62 8.24
CA ARG A 56 8.61 -10.69 7.12
C ARG A 56 8.07 -9.35 7.56
N GLY A 57 8.50 -8.30 6.86
CA GLY A 57 8.04 -6.96 7.19
C GLY A 57 8.13 -5.99 6.03
N TRP A 58 7.24 -5.01 6.11
CA TRP A 58 7.19 -3.91 5.18
C TRP A 58 7.92 -2.69 5.76
N MET A 59 8.78 -2.09 4.95
CA MET A 59 9.41 -0.80 5.26
C MET A 59 9.41 0.07 4.03
N PHE A 60 9.36 1.38 4.25
CA PHE A 60 9.32 2.35 3.16
C PHE A 60 10.60 2.30 2.34
N ALA A 61 10.44 2.20 1.02
CA ALA A 61 11.53 2.34 0.07
C ALA A 61 11.12 3.36 -1.01
N ASP A 62 11.95 4.37 -1.22
CA ASP A 62 11.84 5.27 -2.36
C ASP A 62 12.76 4.76 -3.46
N LYS A 63 12.20 4.25 -4.56
CA LYS A 63 12.99 3.70 -5.69
C LYS A 63 14.05 2.68 -5.22
N LEU A 64 13.67 1.79 -4.30
CA LEU A 64 14.53 0.78 -3.64
C LEU A 64 15.59 1.33 -2.68
N VAL A 65 15.59 2.64 -2.41
CA VAL A 65 16.43 3.27 -1.38
C VAL A 65 15.66 3.29 -0.06
N MET A 66 16.25 2.71 0.99
CA MET A 66 15.62 2.58 2.31
C MET A 66 16.13 3.61 3.35
N SER A 67 16.90 4.62 2.94
CA SER A 67 17.47 5.63 3.83
C SER A 67 16.44 6.43 4.63
N SER A 68 15.18 6.48 4.17
CA SER A 68 14.07 7.15 4.83
C SER A 68 13.20 6.20 5.66
N ALA A 69 13.46 4.89 5.66
CA ALA A 69 12.75 3.94 6.48
C ALA A 69 13.08 4.19 7.96
N ARG A 70 12.05 4.37 8.79
CA ARG A 70 12.19 4.50 10.25
C ARG A 70 11.41 3.46 11.03
N GLN A 71 10.64 2.63 10.32
CA GLN A 71 9.76 1.63 10.90
C GLN A 71 9.67 0.43 9.97
N ILE A 72 9.53 -0.76 10.56
CA ILE A 72 9.20 -1.99 9.84
C ILE A 72 7.89 -2.51 10.45
N ARG A 73 6.85 -2.67 9.63
CA ARG A 73 5.60 -3.32 10.06
C ARG A 73 5.67 -4.80 9.75
N ILE A 74 5.48 -5.65 10.76
CA ILE A 74 5.48 -7.10 10.59
C ILE A 74 4.25 -7.52 9.78
N THR A 75 4.48 -8.26 8.70
CA THR A 75 3.44 -8.71 7.76
C THR A 75 3.19 -10.21 7.86
N GLU A 76 4.20 -10.98 8.25
CA GLU A 76 4.12 -12.42 8.42
C GLU A 76 5.12 -12.89 9.49
N VAL A 77 4.73 -13.91 10.25
CA VAL A 77 5.63 -14.62 11.18
C VAL A 77 5.45 -16.10 10.93
N GLN A 78 6.53 -16.79 10.56
CA GLN A 78 6.50 -18.22 10.32
C GLN A 78 6.35 -18.97 11.66
N PRO A 79 5.45 -19.98 11.76
CA PRO A 79 5.37 -20.83 12.94
C PRO A 79 6.70 -21.52 13.25
N GLN A 80 7.00 -21.71 14.54
CA GLN A 80 8.21 -22.38 15.03
C GLN A 80 9.53 -21.69 14.62
N SER A 81 9.46 -20.45 14.16
CA SER A 81 10.65 -19.62 13.90
C SER A 81 11.12 -18.90 15.15
N PRO A 82 12.36 -18.35 15.16
CA PRO A 82 12.81 -17.51 16.27
C PRO A 82 11.90 -16.33 16.59
N ALA A 83 11.16 -15.80 15.60
CA ALA A 83 10.22 -14.70 15.81
C ALA A 83 8.84 -15.14 16.36
N ALA A 84 8.50 -16.44 16.34
CA ALA A 84 7.14 -16.91 16.59
C ALA A 84 6.58 -16.61 17.99
N GLU A 85 7.47 -16.47 18.99
CA GLU A 85 7.07 -16.20 20.38
C GLU A 85 7.19 -14.71 20.76
N GLU A 86 7.93 -13.94 19.97
CA GLU A 86 8.31 -12.56 20.30
C GLU A 86 7.63 -11.52 19.40
N LEU A 87 7.31 -11.87 18.15
CA LEU A 87 6.71 -10.97 17.17
C LEU A 87 5.34 -11.47 16.72
N ALA A 88 4.43 -10.53 16.49
CA ALA A 88 3.13 -10.76 15.89
C ALA A 88 2.92 -9.94 14.63
N VAL A 89 2.03 -10.41 13.75
CA VAL A 89 1.61 -9.63 12.57
C VAL A 89 0.98 -8.32 13.03
N GLY A 90 1.47 -7.21 12.47
CA GLY A 90 1.05 -5.86 12.82
C GLY A 90 1.95 -5.14 13.82
N ASP A 91 2.90 -5.84 14.44
CA ASP A 91 3.93 -5.20 15.26
C ASP A 91 4.76 -4.20 14.45
N VAL A 92 5.32 -3.21 15.15
CA VAL A 92 6.12 -2.15 14.55
C VAL A 92 7.50 -2.15 15.18
N ILE A 93 8.51 -2.54 14.39
CA ILE A 93 9.92 -2.44 14.79
C ILE A 93 10.39 -1.02 14.52
N LEU A 94 10.88 -0.35 15.57
CA LEU A 94 11.39 1.02 15.53
C LEU A 94 12.92 1.10 15.55
N GLY A 95 13.59 -0.04 15.79
CA GLY A 95 15.03 -0.11 15.99
C GLY A 95 15.50 -1.52 16.31
N VAL A 96 16.81 -1.66 16.54
CA VAL A 96 17.46 -2.93 16.87
C VAL A 96 18.51 -2.73 17.96
N ALA A 97 18.69 -3.72 18.84
CA ALA A 97 19.68 -3.68 19.92
C ALA A 97 19.58 -2.41 20.80
N GLY A 98 18.36 -2.00 21.13
CA GLY A 98 18.09 -0.80 21.92
C GLY A 98 18.33 0.54 21.21
N THR A 99 18.67 0.51 19.91
CA THR A 99 18.93 1.72 19.11
C THR A 99 17.84 1.90 18.06
N MET A 100 17.21 3.08 18.04
CA MET A 100 16.20 3.43 17.04
C MET A 100 16.82 3.54 15.64
N PHE A 101 16.05 3.24 14.61
CA PHE A 101 16.46 3.54 13.23
C PHE A 101 16.64 5.06 13.09
N ALA A 102 17.85 5.48 12.74
CA ALA A 102 18.25 6.86 12.58
C ALA A 102 18.51 7.23 11.11
N SER A 103 18.78 8.51 10.87
CA SER A 103 19.18 9.06 9.55
C SER A 103 20.68 9.09 9.41
#